data_AF-A0A5N3VH84-F1
#
_entry.id   AF-A0A5N3VH84-F1
#
_cell.length_a   1.000
_cell.length_b   1.000
_cell.length_c   1.000
_cell.angle_alpha   90.00
_cell.angle_beta   90.00
_cell.angle_gamma   90.00
#
_symmetry.space_group_name_H-M   'P 1'
#
loop_
_entity.id
_entity.type
_entity.pdbx_description
1 polymer ?
#
loop_
_entity_poly.entity_id
_entity_poly.type
_entity_poly.pdbx_seq_one_letter_code
_entity_poly.pdbx_strand_id
1 'polypeptide(L)'
;MRGGATTLTFTALLCLEGNVLSPDLTPALRAQKVLPKPSIRADPGTMVAQGSPVTIWCQGSLLVDVYRLHKESGSGSWQAQAPQGSRNKAGFHFGSLSSSDAGQYQCAYRSRNRWSGWSDPLPLVVTGVYRAPSLSAQPRPVVAAGGSVSLTCSSQYAAGTLHLLKEGGADPPRHQTSRNYGSQGREEAVFPVGPVTSSHGGTYRCYDAPSDVPYLWSRPSGPLHLQVTGLSRAPSLSAQPGSLVLPGDNLTLRCGSEAGFGSFALTKDERLSPPRRLEGQQSPDFPLGRVSRAHGGRYRCYSGHNVSHAWSAPSAPLDILIAGMHRKPSLSARPGASVPQGENVTLQCRSEVRSDTFHLSKEGSLAPPQHLRLQDTAPPVRANFTLRAVTSAHGGTYRCYSSQSATPHLLSLPSDPLELLVSGQRPWAHPPLVSSPRGPSPRGSTREGLAEPAAPKERADRPWLSWEPWVPVPAPPPPDVSGAPGLAWYLSVLIGVSVTFVLLLLVLLFLRHRGQDRHRKSGLWGGLEADSRLPAAAAASVLEDRGRQKSSSPAADAPEESLYCKRKGGAAATPEAPQDVTYAQLDHSIKQGATAPSNQQPGERPAEPSVYATLALY
;
A
#
# COMPACT_ATOMS: atom_id res chain seq x y z
N MET A 1 -18.25 -1.12 -82.32
CA MET A 1 -19.60 -0.60 -82.65
C MET A 1 -19.99 0.44 -81.60
N ARG A 2 -20.89 1.38 -81.94
CA ARG A 2 -21.54 2.44 -81.12
C ARG A 2 -21.47 2.20 -79.59
N GLY A 3 -21.09 3.13 -78.71
CA GLY A 3 -21.22 4.61 -78.71
C GLY A 3 -22.28 5.00 -77.65
N GLY A 4 -22.18 6.08 -76.87
CA GLY A 4 -21.14 7.10 -76.71
C GLY A 4 -21.63 8.24 -75.77
N ALA A 5 -20.76 9.24 -75.50
CA ALA A 5 -21.05 10.53 -74.82
C ALA A 5 -21.54 10.45 -73.33
N THR A 6 -21.41 11.48 -72.48
CA THR A 6 -21.03 12.90 -72.66
C THR A 6 -20.09 13.39 -71.53
N THR A 7 -19.23 14.37 -71.85
CA THR A 7 -18.61 15.31 -70.90
C THR A 7 -18.36 16.63 -71.66
N LEU A 8 -18.26 17.78 -70.96
CA LEU A 8 -18.26 19.17 -71.48
C LEU A 8 -19.69 19.66 -71.82
N THR A 9 -20.08 20.92 -71.62
CA THR A 9 -19.43 22.24 -71.87
C THR A 9 -19.69 23.28 -70.74
N PHE A 10 -18.78 24.20 -70.39
CA PHE A 10 -18.57 25.58 -70.94
C PHE A 10 -19.83 26.48 -70.84
N THR A 11 -19.82 27.71 -70.30
CA THR A 11 -19.22 29.02 -70.74
C THR A 11 -19.49 30.11 -69.66
N ALA A 12 -18.98 31.36 -69.60
CA ALA A 12 -17.92 32.11 -70.34
C ALA A 12 -17.57 33.47 -69.65
N LEU A 13 -16.33 33.93 -69.92
CA LEU A 13 -15.80 35.30 -70.15
C LEU A 13 -15.94 36.49 -69.17
N LEU A 14 -14.90 37.34 -69.28
CA LEU A 14 -14.65 38.66 -68.69
C LEU A 14 -15.26 39.80 -69.53
N CYS A 15 -15.56 40.96 -68.93
CA CYS A 15 -14.80 42.21 -69.16
C CYS A 15 -15.37 43.45 -68.44
N LEU A 16 -14.50 44.45 -68.30
CA LEU A 16 -14.60 45.73 -67.57
C LEU A 16 -15.73 46.67 -68.04
N GLU A 17 -16.28 47.49 -67.11
CA GLU A 17 -16.05 48.95 -67.10
C GLU A 17 -16.71 49.68 -65.90
N GLY A 18 -16.10 50.80 -65.47
CA GLY A 18 -16.83 51.99 -64.98
C GLY A 18 -17.25 52.09 -63.50
N ASN A 19 -16.60 53.02 -62.78
CA ASN A 19 -17.04 53.70 -61.54
C ASN A 19 -17.20 52.87 -60.24
N VAL A 20 -16.44 53.23 -59.20
CA VAL A 20 -16.89 54.19 -58.15
C VAL A 20 -15.71 54.51 -57.22
N LEU A 21 -15.58 55.78 -56.83
CA LEU A 21 -14.64 56.25 -55.80
C LEU A 21 -14.80 55.45 -54.50
N SER A 22 -13.75 54.75 -54.09
CA SER A 22 -13.65 54.10 -52.78
C SER A 22 -12.33 54.49 -52.12
N PRO A 23 -12.33 55.14 -50.95
CA PRO A 23 -11.09 55.40 -50.22
C PRO A 23 -10.61 54.10 -49.55
N ASP A 24 -9.39 53.68 -49.85
CA ASP A 24 -8.72 52.57 -49.17
C ASP A 24 -8.41 52.92 -47.70
N LEU A 25 -9.37 52.65 -46.82
CA LEU A 25 -9.18 52.62 -45.37
C LEU A 25 -9.95 51.45 -44.73
N THR A 26 -9.32 50.28 -44.80
CA THR A 26 -9.35 49.20 -43.78
C THR A 26 -10.72 48.75 -43.22
N PRO A 27 -11.18 47.52 -43.53
CA PRO A 27 -12.14 46.80 -42.67
C PRO A 27 -11.52 46.29 -41.35
N ALA A 28 -10.24 46.59 -41.07
CA ALA A 28 -9.57 46.28 -39.80
C ALA A 28 -10.02 47.13 -38.60
N LEU A 29 -10.88 48.14 -38.82
CA LEU A 29 -11.32 49.09 -37.78
C LEU A 29 -12.78 48.93 -37.31
N ARG A 30 -13.38 47.73 -37.43
CA ARG A 30 -14.68 47.41 -36.78
C ARG A 30 -14.73 46.12 -35.97
N ALA A 31 -13.58 45.54 -35.65
CA ALA A 31 -13.50 44.60 -34.53
C ALA A 31 -13.80 45.34 -33.22
N GLN A 32 -14.94 45.07 -32.60
CA GLN A 32 -15.18 45.47 -31.21
C GLN A 32 -14.06 44.86 -30.35
N LYS A 33 -13.14 45.70 -29.87
CA LYS A 33 -11.92 45.24 -29.20
C LYS A 33 -12.23 44.71 -27.80
N VAL A 34 -12.74 43.48 -27.73
CA VAL A 34 -12.98 42.73 -26.49
C VAL A 34 -11.66 42.59 -25.75
N LEU A 35 -11.67 42.87 -24.44
CA LEU A 35 -10.48 42.72 -23.60
C LEU A 35 -10.24 41.23 -23.32
N PRO A 36 -8.99 40.73 -23.45
CA PRO A 36 -8.70 39.32 -23.23
C PRO A 36 -8.99 38.92 -21.78
N LYS A 37 -9.50 37.70 -21.59
CA LYS A 37 -9.79 37.09 -20.29
C LYS A 37 -8.51 37.03 -19.42
N PRO A 38 -8.55 37.43 -18.13
CA PRO A 38 -7.40 37.30 -17.25
C PRO A 38 -7.17 35.86 -16.81
N SER A 39 -5.92 35.55 -16.46
CA SER A 39 -5.54 34.32 -15.77
C SER A 39 -5.49 34.57 -14.27
N ILE A 40 -5.87 33.55 -13.50
CA ILE A 40 -5.85 33.55 -12.03
C ILE A 40 -5.01 32.37 -11.54
N ARG A 41 -4.26 32.55 -10.45
CA ARG A 41 -3.50 31.49 -9.77
C ARG A 41 -3.33 31.79 -8.29
N ALA A 42 -3.14 30.78 -7.47
CA ALA A 42 -2.85 30.91 -6.04
C ALA A 42 -1.42 30.42 -5.76
N ASP A 43 -0.77 31.05 -4.79
CA ASP A 43 0.64 30.89 -4.45
C ASP A 43 0.76 30.80 -2.92
N PRO A 44 1.25 29.70 -2.33
CA PRO A 44 1.97 28.58 -2.97
C PRO A 44 1.08 27.56 -3.72
N GLY A 45 -0.24 27.63 -3.58
CA GLY A 45 -1.16 26.71 -4.27
C GLY A 45 -2.62 26.94 -3.89
N THR A 46 -3.51 26.09 -4.40
CA THR A 46 -4.97 26.15 -4.18
C THR A 46 -5.44 25.41 -2.93
N MET A 47 -4.66 24.47 -2.40
CA MET A 47 -4.91 23.77 -1.14
C MET A 47 -3.94 24.29 -0.09
N VAL A 48 -4.45 24.98 0.93
CA VAL A 48 -3.62 25.67 1.93
C VAL A 48 -4.11 25.31 3.33
N ALA A 49 -3.21 25.23 4.32
CA ALA A 49 -3.60 24.95 5.70
C ALA A 49 -4.20 26.20 6.38
N GLN A 50 -5.19 26.00 7.24
CA GLN A 50 -5.76 27.05 8.07
C GLN A 50 -4.65 27.76 8.87
N GLY A 51 -4.73 29.09 8.97
CA GLY A 51 -3.70 29.94 9.59
C GLY A 51 -2.48 30.24 8.71
N SER A 52 -2.32 29.57 7.56
CA SER A 52 -1.20 29.85 6.64
C SER A 52 -1.54 30.99 5.66
N PRO A 53 -0.55 31.72 5.15
CA PRO A 53 -0.76 32.76 4.15
C PRO A 53 -0.98 32.18 2.74
N VAL A 54 -1.69 32.93 1.90
CA VAL A 54 -1.79 32.68 0.45
C VAL A 54 -1.87 34.00 -0.30
N THR A 55 -1.35 34.04 -1.53
CA THR A 55 -1.57 35.17 -2.44
C THR A 55 -2.29 34.71 -3.70
N ILE A 56 -3.49 35.24 -3.94
CA ILE A 56 -4.20 35.04 -5.21
C ILE A 56 -3.72 36.10 -6.20
N TRP A 57 -3.13 35.65 -7.30
CA TRP A 57 -2.59 36.48 -8.36
C TRP A 57 -3.55 36.54 -9.55
N CYS A 58 -3.94 37.75 -9.95
CA CYS A 58 -4.66 38.00 -11.20
C CYS A 58 -3.71 38.63 -12.22
N GLN A 59 -3.69 38.10 -13.45
CA GLN A 59 -2.82 38.58 -14.54
C GLN A 59 -3.65 38.87 -15.79
N GLY A 60 -3.54 40.11 -16.29
CA GLY A 60 -4.33 40.66 -17.38
C GLY A 60 -3.46 41.18 -18.53
N SER A 61 -4.03 42.06 -19.36
CA SER A 61 -3.31 42.70 -20.47
C SER A 61 -2.32 43.77 -19.98
N LEU A 62 -1.61 44.43 -20.90
CA LEU A 62 -0.86 45.66 -20.60
C LEU A 62 -1.82 46.84 -20.42
N LEU A 63 -1.43 47.80 -19.57
CA LEU A 63 -2.21 49.02 -19.26
C LEU A 63 -3.52 48.72 -18.50
N VAL A 64 -3.43 47.97 -17.41
CA VAL A 64 -4.54 47.82 -16.45
C VAL A 64 -4.56 48.96 -15.44
N ASP A 65 -5.76 49.46 -15.16
CA ASP A 65 -6.03 50.51 -14.18
C ASP A 65 -6.26 49.90 -12.78
N VAL A 66 -7.14 48.89 -12.70
CA VAL A 66 -7.60 48.24 -11.46
C VAL A 66 -7.86 46.76 -11.69
N TYR A 67 -7.51 45.93 -10.70
CA TYR A 67 -7.92 44.54 -10.60
C TYR A 67 -9.03 44.36 -9.56
N ARG A 68 -9.96 43.45 -9.82
CA ARG A 68 -11.01 43.02 -8.90
C ARG A 68 -10.93 41.51 -8.70
N LEU A 69 -10.99 41.08 -7.45
CA LEU A 69 -11.18 39.69 -7.06
C LEU A 69 -12.59 39.55 -6.45
N HIS A 70 -13.31 38.52 -6.86
CA HIS A 70 -14.67 38.21 -6.42
C HIS A 70 -14.70 36.77 -5.91
N LYS A 71 -15.38 36.55 -4.78
CA LYS A 71 -15.69 35.23 -4.24
C LYS A 71 -17.16 34.92 -4.47
N GLU A 72 -17.48 33.73 -4.96
CA GLU A 72 -18.86 33.35 -5.32
C GLU A 72 -19.76 33.13 -4.09
N SER A 73 -19.21 32.58 -3.01
CA SER A 73 -19.93 32.29 -1.76
C SER A 73 -19.47 33.21 -0.60
N GLY A 74 -20.34 34.16 -0.26
CA GLY A 74 -20.09 35.25 0.70
C GLY A 74 -19.74 36.56 0.00
N SER A 75 -20.12 37.70 0.60
CA SER A 75 -20.01 39.06 0.02
C SER A 75 -18.58 39.63 -0.06
N GLY A 76 -17.59 38.77 -0.28
CA GLY A 76 -16.19 39.14 -0.43
C GLY A 76 -15.87 39.67 -1.83
N SER A 77 -15.61 40.98 -1.92
CA SER A 77 -15.01 41.58 -3.12
C SER A 77 -13.83 42.45 -2.73
N TRP A 78 -12.69 42.22 -3.37
CA TRP A 78 -11.44 42.96 -3.13
C TRP A 78 -11.05 43.71 -4.40
N GLN A 79 -10.45 44.88 -4.24
CA GLN A 79 -9.93 45.68 -5.34
C GLN A 79 -8.48 46.05 -5.05
N ALA A 80 -7.64 46.00 -6.07
CA ALA A 80 -6.23 46.37 -6.00
C ALA A 80 -5.89 47.26 -7.21
N GLN A 81 -5.24 48.40 -6.95
CA GLN A 81 -4.62 49.21 -8.00
C GLN A 81 -3.49 48.41 -8.67
N ALA A 82 -3.25 48.64 -9.95
CA ALA A 82 -2.11 48.03 -10.62
C ALA A 82 -0.78 48.54 -10.00
N PRO A 83 0.17 47.65 -9.62
CA PRO A 83 1.44 48.08 -9.05
C PRO A 83 2.24 48.98 -10.01
N GLN A 84 2.86 50.03 -9.47
CA GLN A 84 3.76 50.93 -10.20
C GLN A 84 5.07 50.23 -10.57
N GLY A 85 5.01 49.39 -11.60
CA GLY A 85 6.12 48.56 -12.09
C GLY A 85 5.65 47.33 -12.88
N SER A 86 4.46 46.79 -12.58
CA SER A 86 3.89 45.62 -13.27
C SER A 86 2.44 45.85 -13.71
N ARG A 87 2.26 46.64 -14.79
CA ARG A 87 0.95 47.03 -15.36
C ARG A 87 0.09 45.88 -15.95
N ASN A 88 0.42 44.62 -15.64
CA ASN A 88 -0.24 43.40 -16.12
C ASN A 88 -0.54 42.36 -15.02
N LYS A 89 -0.20 42.61 -13.75
CA LYS A 89 -0.46 41.64 -12.64
C LYS A 89 -0.74 42.37 -11.32
N ALA A 90 -1.68 41.85 -10.53
CA ALA A 90 -1.87 42.23 -9.13
C ALA A 90 -2.04 40.99 -8.24
N GLY A 91 -1.66 41.12 -6.96
CA GLY A 91 -1.77 40.07 -5.94
C GLY A 91 -2.70 40.50 -4.83
N PHE A 92 -3.56 39.57 -4.39
CA PHE A 92 -4.46 39.71 -3.27
C PHE A 92 -3.94 38.80 -2.15
N HIS A 93 -3.34 39.40 -1.13
CA HIS A 93 -2.64 38.68 -0.06
C HIS A 93 -3.56 38.44 1.14
N PHE A 94 -3.62 37.19 1.58
CA PHE A 94 -4.31 36.74 2.78
C PHE A 94 -3.24 36.27 3.76
N GLY A 95 -3.03 36.99 4.87
CA GLY A 95 -1.90 36.73 5.78
C GLY A 95 -2.08 35.49 6.67
N SER A 96 -3.32 35.09 6.95
CA SER A 96 -3.67 33.90 7.75
C SER A 96 -5.07 33.44 7.37
N LEU A 97 -5.20 32.32 6.67
CA LEU A 97 -6.49 31.82 6.20
C LEU A 97 -7.41 31.33 7.32
N SER A 98 -8.69 31.68 7.18
CA SER A 98 -9.81 31.22 7.98
C SER A 98 -10.77 30.35 7.16
N SER A 99 -11.70 29.63 7.81
CA SER A 99 -12.73 28.86 7.09
C SER A 99 -13.62 29.74 6.19
N SER A 100 -13.80 31.02 6.53
CA SER A 100 -14.55 31.97 5.69
C SER A 100 -13.85 32.36 4.38
N ASP A 101 -12.54 32.14 4.27
CA ASP A 101 -11.78 32.42 3.04
C ASP A 101 -11.89 31.28 2.02
N ALA A 102 -12.29 30.07 2.43
CA ALA A 102 -12.47 28.95 1.51
C ALA A 102 -13.62 29.21 0.51
N GLY A 103 -13.41 28.92 -0.77
CA GLY A 103 -14.44 29.10 -1.80
C GLY A 103 -13.93 29.25 -3.21
N GLN A 104 -14.83 29.59 -4.12
CA GLN A 104 -14.56 29.75 -5.55
C GLN A 104 -14.32 31.23 -5.88
N TYR A 105 -13.17 31.52 -6.47
CA TYR A 105 -12.68 32.86 -6.76
C TYR A 105 -12.58 33.13 -8.26
N GLN A 106 -12.97 34.33 -8.70
CA GLN A 106 -12.74 34.82 -10.05
C GLN A 106 -12.17 36.23 -10.00
N CYS A 107 -11.33 36.57 -10.99
CA CYS A 107 -10.80 37.92 -11.12
C CYS A 107 -11.16 38.56 -12.45
N ALA A 108 -11.27 39.89 -12.45
CA ALA A 108 -11.45 40.72 -13.63
C ALA A 108 -10.54 41.95 -13.53
N TYR A 109 -10.24 42.57 -14.65
CA TYR A 109 -9.47 43.82 -14.67
C TYR A 109 -10.16 44.90 -15.50
N ARG A 110 -9.87 46.15 -15.18
CA ARG A 110 -10.31 47.31 -15.94
C ARG A 110 -9.14 47.91 -16.70
N SER A 111 -9.31 48.14 -18.00
CA SER A 111 -8.34 48.83 -18.86
C SER A 111 -9.05 49.82 -19.76
N ARG A 112 -8.60 51.08 -19.77
CA ARG A 112 -9.19 52.17 -20.56
C ARG A 112 -10.70 52.28 -20.31
N ASN A 113 -11.10 52.29 -19.04
CA ASN A 113 -12.49 52.35 -18.56
C ASN A 113 -13.41 51.18 -18.98
N ARG A 114 -12.89 50.09 -19.55
CA ARG A 114 -13.68 48.88 -19.87
C ARG A 114 -13.21 47.71 -19.02
N TRP A 115 -14.16 46.87 -18.58
CA TRP A 115 -13.87 45.64 -17.86
C TRP A 115 -13.58 44.48 -18.81
N SER A 116 -12.68 43.59 -18.42
CA SER A 116 -12.53 42.26 -19.02
C SER A 116 -13.72 41.37 -18.67
N GLY A 117 -13.84 40.23 -19.36
CA GLY A 117 -14.56 39.09 -18.79
C GLY A 117 -13.88 38.58 -17.51
N TRP A 118 -14.60 37.76 -16.75
CA TRP A 118 -14.07 37.06 -15.58
C TRP A 118 -13.08 35.96 -15.96
N SER A 119 -12.10 35.71 -15.10
CA SER A 119 -11.17 34.57 -15.21
C SER A 119 -11.90 33.23 -15.13
N ASP A 120 -11.17 32.16 -15.40
CA ASP A 120 -11.57 30.83 -14.93
C ASP A 120 -11.70 30.83 -13.40
N PRO A 121 -12.60 30.01 -12.83
CA PRO A 121 -12.75 29.92 -11.39
C PRO A 121 -11.56 29.21 -10.74
N LEU A 122 -11.07 29.77 -9.64
CA LEU A 122 -10.05 29.19 -8.79
C LEU A 122 -10.70 28.71 -7.48
N PRO A 123 -10.76 27.40 -7.21
CA PRO A 123 -11.18 26.89 -5.91
C PRO A 123 -10.03 27.06 -4.91
N LEU A 124 -10.23 27.87 -3.88
CA LEU A 124 -9.33 27.95 -2.72
C LEU A 124 -9.87 27.03 -1.62
N VAL A 125 -9.11 25.99 -1.31
CA VAL A 125 -9.43 24.96 -0.31
C VAL A 125 -8.63 25.24 0.95
N VAL A 126 -9.34 25.34 2.09
CA VAL A 126 -8.72 25.46 3.42
C VAL A 126 -8.74 24.09 4.09
N THR A 127 -7.54 23.56 4.35
CA THR A 127 -7.31 22.25 4.97
C THR A 127 -7.00 22.40 6.46
N GLY A 128 -7.17 21.33 7.23
CA GLY A 128 -6.86 21.29 8.66
C GLY A 128 -8.04 21.54 9.61
N VAL A 129 -9.24 21.78 9.07
CA VAL A 129 -10.43 22.21 9.84
C VAL A 129 -11.00 21.07 10.69
N TYR A 130 -11.05 19.85 10.14
CA TYR A 130 -11.63 18.66 10.79
C TYR A 130 -10.58 17.64 11.25
N ARG A 131 -11.03 16.57 11.92
CA ARG A 131 -10.16 15.44 12.31
C ARG A 131 -9.66 14.69 11.07
N ALA A 132 -8.44 14.16 11.14
CA ALA A 132 -7.84 13.44 10.02
C ALA A 132 -8.54 12.09 9.76
N PRO A 133 -8.82 11.72 8.49
CA PRO A 133 -9.26 10.37 8.14
C PRO A 133 -8.10 9.37 8.21
N SER A 134 -8.43 8.09 8.11
CA SER A 134 -7.46 6.99 8.01
C SER A 134 -7.28 6.55 6.56
N LEU A 135 -6.04 6.21 6.18
CA LEU A 135 -5.70 5.73 4.84
C LEU A 135 -5.01 4.37 4.93
N SER A 136 -5.44 3.43 4.08
CA SER A 136 -4.93 2.06 4.03
C SER A 136 -4.78 1.57 2.59
N ALA A 137 -3.99 0.52 2.37
CA ALA A 137 -3.79 -0.11 1.07
C ALA A 137 -4.19 -1.59 1.14
N GLN A 138 -5.10 -2.01 0.25
CA GLN A 138 -5.60 -3.37 0.15
C GLN A 138 -5.22 -3.99 -1.20
N PRO A 139 -4.64 -5.20 -1.24
CA PRO A 139 -4.30 -6.04 -0.09
C PRO A 139 -3.08 -5.55 0.71
N ARG A 140 -2.21 -4.72 0.12
CA ARG A 140 -0.93 -4.29 0.73
C ARG A 140 -0.33 -3.08 0.00
N PRO A 141 0.51 -2.25 0.65
CA PRO A 141 1.19 -1.10 0.05
C PRO A 141 2.40 -1.45 -0.82
N VAL A 142 2.69 -2.74 -1.01
CA VAL A 142 3.78 -3.25 -1.86
C VAL A 142 3.17 -4.03 -3.00
N VAL A 143 3.41 -3.59 -4.23
CA VAL A 143 2.75 -4.11 -5.43
C VAL A 143 3.79 -4.38 -6.51
N ALA A 144 3.66 -5.46 -7.26
CA ALA A 144 4.48 -5.68 -8.45
C ALA A 144 3.99 -4.79 -9.59
N ALA A 145 4.89 -4.37 -10.48
CA ALA A 145 4.51 -3.70 -11.73
C ALA A 145 3.50 -4.57 -12.52
N GLY A 146 2.50 -3.94 -13.14
CA GLY A 146 1.36 -4.60 -13.77
C GLY A 146 0.27 -5.08 -12.81
N GLY A 147 0.54 -5.17 -11.50
CA GLY A 147 -0.45 -5.53 -10.48
C GLY A 147 -1.47 -4.42 -10.20
N SER A 148 -2.34 -4.64 -9.21
CA SER A 148 -3.34 -3.67 -8.76
C SER A 148 -3.39 -3.58 -7.23
N VAL A 149 -3.78 -2.41 -6.73
CA VAL A 149 -4.02 -2.13 -5.32
C VAL A 149 -5.18 -1.15 -5.19
N SER A 150 -5.93 -1.25 -4.10
CA SER A 150 -6.96 -0.28 -3.74
C SER A 150 -6.48 0.51 -2.53
N LEU A 151 -6.50 1.85 -2.63
CA LEU A 151 -6.26 2.72 -1.48
C LEU A 151 -7.62 3.07 -0.87
N THR A 152 -7.86 2.63 0.35
CA THR A 152 -9.13 2.89 1.07
C THR A 152 -8.90 4.01 2.06
N CYS A 153 -9.57 5.15 1.82
CA CYS A 153 -9.69 6.22 2.79
C CYS A 153 -10.98 6.02 3.60
N SER A 154 -10.92 6.23 4.91
CA SER A 154 -12.08 6.11 5.79
C SER A 154 -12.15 7.24 6.80
N SER A 155 -13.33 7.84 6.92
CA SER A 155 -13.67 8.86 7.91
C SER A 155 -14.80 8.40 8.84
N GLN A 156 -14.93 9.09 9.97
CA GLN A 156 -16.01 8.95 10.95
C GLN A 156 -17.14 9.97 10.70
N TYR A 157 -16.99 10.87 9.73
CA TYR A 157 -18.02 11.85 9.37
C TYR A 157 -18.93 11.29 8.28
N ALA A 158 -20.24 11.27 8.56
CA ALA A 158 -21.23 10.43 7.88
C ALA A 158 -21.69 10.92 6.48
N ALA A 159 -21.11 12.00 5.93
CA ALA A 159 -21.46 12.50 4.61
C ALA A 159 -20.35 13.40 4.04
N GLY A 160 -19.78 13.03 2.89
CA GLY A 160 -18.81 13.89 2.22
C GLY A 160 -18.19 13.29 0.95
N THR A 161 -17.24 14.03 0.41
CA THR A 161 -16.31 13.56 -0.61
C THR A 161 -14.97 13.27 0.05
N LEU A 162 -14.39 12.10 -0.21
CA LEU A 162 -13.03 11.79 0.19
C LEU A 162 -12.09 12.14 -0.97
N HIS A 163 -10.98 12.78 -0.65
CA HIS A 163 -9.96 13.21 -1.59
C HIS A 163 -8.65 12.47 -1.31
N LEU A 164 -8.04 11.89 -2.34
CA LEU A 164 -6.76 11.21 -2.31
C LEU A 164 -5.74 12.04 -3.12
N LEU A 165 -4.67 12.43 -2.45
CA LEU A 165 -3.57 13.22 -3.02
C LEU A 165 -2.27 12.42 -2.99
N LYS A 166 -1.51 12.49 -4.08
CA LYS A 166 -0.11 12.04 -4.15
C LYS A 166 0.81 13.23 -3.90
N GLU A 167 1.69 13.14 -2.91
CA GLU A 167 2.65 14.22 -2.61
C GLU A 167 3.67 14.38 -3.74
N GLY A 168 3.96 15.64 -4.10
CA GLY A 168 4.88 15.96 -5.20
C GLY A 168 4.41 15.52 -6.60
N GLY A 169 3.18 15.01 -6.72
CA GLY A 169 2.57 14.71 -8.02
C GLY A 169 2.06 15.98 -8.71
N ALA A 170 2.13 16.00 -10.04
CA ALA A 170 1.43 17.00 -10.86
C ALA A 170 -0.06 16.67 -11.08
N ASP A 171 -0.47 15.43 -10.77
CA ASP A 171 -1.84 14.96 -10.91
C ASP A 171 -2.79 15.67 -9.93
N PRO A 172 -4.00 16.06 -10.36
CA PRO A 172 -4.99 16.65 -9.46
C PRO A 172 -5.46 15.64 -8.40
N PRO A 173 -5.96 16.11 -7.24
CA PRO A 173 -6.54 15.23 -6.22
C PRO A 173 -7.64 14.35 -6.81
N ARG A 174 -7.51 13.02 -6.68
CA ARG A 174 -8.58 12.09 -7.01
C ARG A 174 -9.66 12.21 -5.94
N HIS A 175 -10.92 12.24 -6.32
CA HIS A 175 -12.02 12.39 -5.37
C HIS A 175 -13.09 11.32 -5.62
N GLN A 176 -13.79 10.93 -4.56
CA GLN A 176 -14.89 9.98 -4.63
C GLN A 176 -15.84 10.24 -3.46
N THR A 177 -17.15 10.29 -3.74
CA THR A 177 -18.18 10.36 -2.70
C THR A 177 -18.06 9.16 -1.77
N SER A 178 -18.10 9.40 -0.47
CA SER A 178 -18.02 8.32 0.50
C SER A 178 -19.24 7.39 0.41
N ARG A 179 -19.04 6.15 0.85
CA ARG A 179 -20.11 5.16 0.98
C ARG A 179 -20.14 4.64 2.40
N ASN A 180 -21.34 4.56 2.94
CA ASN A 180 -21.61 3.96 4.24
C ASN A 180 -21.43 2.44 4.15
N TYR A 181 -20.41 1.91 4.82
CA TYR A 181 -20.15 0.46 4.87
C TYR A 181 -20.32 -0.08 6.29
N GLY A 182 -21.51 0.13 6.88
CA GLY A 182 -21.99 -0.65 8.03
C GLY A 182 -22.70 0.14 9.13
N SER A 183 -23.23 -0.57 10.11
CA SER A 183 -24.03 -0.03 11.22
C SER A 183 -23.29 0.91 12.18
N GLN A 184 -21.99 1.17 11.97
CA GLN A 184 -21.15 2.02 12.82
C GLN A 184 -20.99 3.45 12.32
N GLY A 185 -21.66 3.85 11.23
CA GLY A 185 -21.57 5.22 10.69
C GLY A 185 -20.19 5.58 10.08
N ARG A 186 -19.43 4.55 9.67
CA ARG A 186 -18.11 4.68 9.05
C ARG A 186 -18.25 4.83 7.55
N GLU A 187 -17.71 5.94 7.04
CA GLU A 187 -17.74 6.31 5.63
C GLU A 187 -16.41 5.97 4.96
N GLU A 188 -16.45 5.29 3.82
CA GLU A 188 -15.25 4.86 3.09
C GLU A 188 -15.33 5.19 1.59
N ALA A 189 -14.16 5.45 1.00
CA ALA A 189 -13.97 5.55 -0.44
C ALA A 189 -12.77 4.72 -0.86
N VAL A 190 -12.91 4.04 -2.00
CA VAL A 190 -11.96 3.04 -2.49
C VAL A 190 -11.40 3.53 -3.82
N PHE A 191 -10.14 3.94 -3.80
CA PHE A 191 -9.42 4.44 -4.96
C PHE A 191 -8.61 3.31 -5.59
N PRO A 192 -9.08 2.69 -6.68
CA PRO A 192 -8.27 1.70 -7.40
C PRO A 192 -7.04 2.37 -8.01
N VAL A 193 -5.90 1.71 -7.91
CA VAL A 193 -4.61 2.08 -8.49
C VAL A 193 -4.07 0.84 -9.21
N GLY A 194 -4.18 0.84 -10.54
CA GLY A 194 -3.72 -0.28 -11.37
C GLY A 194 -4.20 -0.16 -12.83
N PRO A 195 -3.50 -0.78 -13.80
CA PRO A 195 -2.26 -1.54 -13.66
C PRO A 195 -1.09 -0.67 -13.18
N VAL A 196 -0.37 -1.12 -12.14
CA VAL A 196 0.62 -0.31 -11.43
C VAL A 196 1.91 -0.18 -12.25
N THR A 197 2.41 1.03 -12.37
CA THR A 197 3.69 1.38 -13.01
C THR A 197 4.57 2.16 -12.03
N SER A 198 5.84 2.36 -12.33
CA SER A 198 6.78 3.13 -11.49
C SER A 198 6.26 4.52 -11.10
N SER A 199 5.52 5.21 -11.98
CA SER A 199 4.92 6.53 -11.73
C SER A 199 3.86 6.53 -10.64
N HIS A 200 3.26 5.38 -10.31
CA HIS A 200 2.31 5.25 -9.20
C HIS A 200 3.01 5.12 -7.83
N GLY A 201 4.32 4.85 -7.79
CA GLY A 201 5.08 4.88 -6.54
C GLY A 201 5.11 6.29 -5.95
N GLY A 202 4.86 6.43 -4.65
CA GLY A 202 4.82 7.73 -3.98
C GLY A 202 4.27 7.70 -2.55
N THR A 203 4.24 8.86 -1.92
CA THR A 203 3.49 9.07 -0.66
C THR A 203 2.10 9.58 -0.99
N TYR A 204 1.10 8.94 -0.40
CA TYR A 204 -0.31 9.31 -0.51
C TYR A 204 -0.85 9.81 0.82
N ARG A 205 -1.73 10.80 0.77
CA ARG A 205 -2.56 11.25 1.90
C ARG A 205 -4.00 11.32 1.45
N CYS A 206 -4.94 11.13 2.38
CA CYS A 206 -6.33 11.43 2.12
C CYS A 206 -6.91 12.47 3.08
N TYR A 207 -7.97 13.11 2.61
CA TYR A 207 -8.73 14.16 3.27
C TYR A 207 -10.21 13.83 3.10
N ASP A 208 -11.03 14.32 4.02
CA ASP A 208 -12.48 14.42 3.87
C ASP A 208 -12.90 15.88 3.65
N ALA A 209 -14.00 16.05 2.92
CA ALA A 209 -14.65 17.31 2.61
C ALA A 209 -16.17 17.11 2.75
N PRO A 210 -16.83 17.69 3.76
CA PRO A 210 -18.28 17.61 3.92
C PRO A 210 -19.01 18.18 2.70
N SER A 211 -20.13 17.56 2.30
CA SER A 211 -20.85 17.90 1.07
C SER A 211 -21.46 19.30 1.06
N ASP A 212 -21.74 19.87 2.23
CA ASP A 212 -22.27 21.22 2.46
C ASP A 212 -21.18 22.31 2.36
N VAL A 213 -19.93 21.96 2.66
CA VAL A 213 -18.77 22.87 2.63
C VAL A 213 -17.57 22.26 1.89
N PRO A 214 -17.68 22.01 0.57
CA PRO A 214 -16.70 21.23 -0.21
C PRO A 214 -15.28 21.85 -0.31
N TYR A 215 -15.14 23.13 0.10
CA TYR A 215 -13.87 23.85 0.15
C TYR A 215 -13.18 23.80 1.52
N LEU A 216 -13.81 23.19 2.54
CA LEU A 216 -13.24 22.98 3.88
C LEU A 216 -12.88 21.51 4.06
N TRP A 217 -11.60 21.22 4.23
CA TRP A 217 -11.09 19.86 4.33
C TRP A 217 -10.49 19.58 5.72
N SER A 218 -10.47 18.31 6.12
CA SER A 218 -9.79 17.85 7.33
C SER A 218 -8.28 18.12 7.34
N ARG A 219 -7.67 17.84 8.50
CA ARG A 219 -6.24 17.51 8.56
C ARG A 219 -5.92 16.29 7.68
N PRO A 220 -4.73 16.23 7.06
CA PRO A 220 -4.33 15.08 6.27
C PRO A 220 -4.29 13.78 7.09
N SER A 221 -4.60 12.66 6.44
CA SER A 221 -4.28 11.32 6.96
C SER A 221 -2.78 11.15 7.23
N GLY A 222 -2.44 10.12 8.02
CA GLY A 222 -1.07 9.61 8.05
C GLY A 222 -0.57 9.25 6.62
N PRO A 223 0.74 9.40 6.34
CA PRO A 223 1.30 9.08 5.04
C PRO A 223 1.18 7.58 4.73
N LEU A 224 0.75 7.25 3.52
CA LEU A 224 0.83 5.91 2.98
C LEU A 224 1.87 5.87 1.84
N HIS A 225 2.97 5.16 2.04
CA HIS A 225 3.99 4.99 1.02
C HIS A 225 3.66 3.78 0.14
N LEU A 226 3.22 4.02 -1.10
CA LEU A 226 3.01 2.99 -2.10
C LEU A 226 4.35 2.67 -2.78
N GLN A 227 4.77 1.41 -2.74
CA GLN A 227 6.01 0.92 -3.34
C GLN A 227 5.73 -0.03 -4.51
N VAL A 228 6.46 0.18 -5.60
CA VAL A 228 6.34 -0.59 -6.84
C VAL A 228 7.58 -1.46 -7.01
N THR A 229 7.37 -2.77 -7.16
CA THR A 229 8.41 -3.80 -7.19
C THR A 229 8.45 -4.52 -8.53
N GLY A 230 9.51 -5.30 -8.78
CA GLY A 230 9.65 -6.11 -10.00
C GLY A 230 10.21 -5.35 -11.20
N LEU A 231 10.83 -4.18 -10.99
CA LEU A 231 11.38 -3.34 -12.06
C LEU A 231 12.87 -3.63 -12.36
N SER A 232 13.55 -4.38 -11.49
CA SER A 232 14.93 -4.84 -11.64
C SER A 232 15.15 -6.21 -10.99
N ARG A 233 16.33 -6.82 -11.21
CA ARG A 233 16.68 -8.17 -10.70
C ARG A 233 16.58 -8.27 -9.18
N ALA A 234 16.14 -9.43 -8.69
CA ALA A 234 16.00 -9.70 -7.26
C ALA A 234 17.37 -9.76 -6.54
N PRO A 235 17.51 -9.16 -5.34
CA PRO A 235 18.70 -9.34 -4.51
C PRO A 235 18.68 -10.70 -3.79
N SER A 236 19.83 -11.10 -3.26
CA SER A 236 19.96 -12.21 -2.31
C SER A 236 19.71 -11.72 -0.88
N LEU A 237 19.22 -12.62 -0.02
CA LEU A 237 19.03 -12.36 1.42
C LEU A 237 19.59 -13.54 2.21
N SER A 238 20.37 -13.23 3.25
CA SER A 238 21.02 -14.20 4.13
C SER A 238 20.93 -13.77 5.59
N ALA A 239 21.09 -14.71 6.52
CA ALA A 239 21.11 -14.46 7.95
C ALA A 239 22.43 -14.91 8.57
N GLN A 240 22.92 -14.15 9.54
CA GLN A 240 24.08 -14.48 10.36
C GLN A 240 23.65 -14.52 11.83
N PRO A 241 23.97 -15.59 12.60
CA PRO A 241 24.77 -16.76 12.20
C PRO A 241 24.02 -17.76 11.30
N GLY A 242 22.69 -17.69 11.22
CA GLY A 242 21.86 -18.55 10.38
C GLY A 242 20.37 -18.23 10.51
N SER A 243 19.51 -19.01 9.87
CA SER A 243 18.04 -18.86 9.93
C SER A 243 17.39 -19.45 11.18
N LEU A 244 18.07 -20.40 11.84
CA LEU A 244 17.64 -21.02 13.08
C LEU A 244 18.46 -20.42 14.24
N VAL A 245 17.78 -19.74 15.17
CA VAL A 245 18.42 -18.95 16.25
C VAL A 245 17.76 -19.18 17.60
N LEU A 246 18.49 -18.91 18.68
CA LEU A 246 18.03 -18.98 20.07
C LEU A 246 17.75 -17.57 20.63
N PRO A 247 16.89 -17.45 21.67
CA PRO A 247 16.65 -16.18 22.36
C PRO A 247 17.95 -15.65 22.99
N GLY A 248 18.24 -14.37 22.72
CA GLY A 248 19.47 -13.72 23.18
C GLY A 248 20.63 -13.72 22.18
N ASP A 249 20.60 -14.56 21.13
CA ASP A 249 21.54 -14.49 19.99
C ASP A 249 21.48 -13.12 19.33
N ASN A 250 22.55 -12.70 18.65
CA ASN A 250 22.56 -11.46 17.87
C ASN A 250 22.32 -11.77 16.39
N LEU A 251 21.14 -11.43 15.87
CA LEU A 251 20.74 -11.72 14.49
C LEU A 251 21.00 -10.51 13.58
N THR A 252 21.73 -10.76 12.49
CA THR A 252 21.93 -9.78 11.40
C THR A 252 21.49 -10.39 10.07
N LEU A 253 20.68 -9.66 9.31
CA LEU A 253 20.31 -10.07 7.95
C LEU A 253 21.14 -9.27 6.94
N ARG A 254 21.81 -9.95 6.02
CA ARG A 254 22.59 -9.31 4.94
C ARG A 254 21.86 -9.45 3.62
N CYS A 255 21.66 -8.32 2.95
CA CYS A 255 21.08 -8.27 1.61
C CYS A 255 22.17 -7.95 0.59
N GLY A 256 22.27 -8.73 -0.49
CA GLY A 256 23.27 -8.55 -1.54
C GLY A 256 22.61 -8.27 -2.90
N SER A 257 23.04 -7.23 -3.60
CA SER A 257 22.57 -6.91 -4.96
C SER A 257 23.73 -6.71 -5.92
N GLU A 258 23.43 -6.61 -7.21
CA GLU A 258 24.37 -6.08 -8.20
C GLU A 258 24.75 -4.62 -7.86
N ALA A 259 25.91 -4.17 -8.35
CA ALA A 259 26.40 -2.81 -8.11
C ALA A 259 25.49 -1.77 -8.80
N GLY A 260 25.27 -0.62 -8.14
CA GLY A 260 24.47 0.50 -8.66
C GLY A 260 23.17 0.81 -7.88
N PHE A 261 22.80 -0.02 -6.92
CA PHE A 261 21.72 0.28 -5.96
C PHE A 261 22.28 0.98 -4.70
N GLY A 262 21.53 1.95 -4.18
CA GLY A 262 21.90 2.74 -2.98
C GLY A 262 20.82 2.78 -1.89
N SER A 263 19.66 2.20 -2.16
CA SER A 263 18.57 2.01 -1.20
C SER A 263 18.28 0.52 -1.04
N PHE A 264 18.07 0.09 0.20
CA PHE A 264 17.65 -1.27 0.51
C PHE A 264 16.48 -1.27 1.49
N ALA A 265 15.51 -2.14 1.26
CA ALA A 265 14.34 -2.30 2.12
C ALA A 265 14.18 -3.76 2.54
N LEU A 266 13.75 -3.96 3.79
CA LEU A 266 13.47 -5.27 4.36
C LEU A 266 11.98 -5.34 4.73
N THR A 267 11.33 -6.41 4.32
CA THR A 267 10.00 -6.78 4.82
C THR A 267 10.11 -7.92 5.81
N LYS A 268 9.23 -7.91 6.82
CA LYS A 268 8.92 -9.07 7.68
C LYS A 268 7.43 -9.31 7.62
N ASP A 269 7.01 -10.53 7.34
CA ASP A 269 5.61 -10.93 7.24
C ASP A 269 4.80 -9.98 6.33
N GLU A 270 5.48 -9.53 5.26
CA GLU A 270 4.95 -8.68 4.18
C GLU A 270 4.58 -7.24 4.62
N ARG A 271 4.95 -6.84 5.84
CA ARG A 271 5.06 -5.44 6.27
C ARG A 271 6.45 -4.91 5.97
N LEU A 272 6.52 -3.77 5.30
CA LEU A 272 7.77 -3.02 5.12
C LEU A 272 8.24 -2.46 6.45
N SER A 273 9.49 -2.73 6.80
CA SER A 273 10.24 -1.79 7.64
C SER A 273 10.66 -0.58 6.77
N PRO A 274 10.83 0.62 7.35
CA PRO A 274 11.31 1.79 6.61
C PRO A 274 12.62 1.48 5.87
N PRO A 275 12.80 1.94 4.61
CA PRO A 275 13.99 1.65 3.84
C PRO A 275 15.23 2.21 4.53
N ARG A 276 16.25 1.36 4.71
CA ARG A 276 17.53 1.75 5.32
C ARG A 276 18.45 2.23 4.19
N ARG A 277 18.51 3.55 4.00
CA ARG A 277 19.44 4.17 3.04
C ARG A 277 20.86 4.01 3.54
N LEU A 278 21.71 3.40 2.71
CA LEU A 278 23.12 3.13 2.99
C LEU A 278 23.88 3.40 1.69
N GLU A 279 24.38 4.63 1.57
CA GLU A 279 25.09 5.08 0.37
C GLU A 279 26.44 4.35 0.26
N GLY A 280 26.78 3.89 -0.95
CA GLY A 280 28.09 3.32 -1.27
C GLY A 280 28.34 1.85 -0.89
N GLN A 281 27.46 1.18 -0.12
CA GLN A 281 27.71 -0.19 0.35
C GLN A 281 26.95 -1.27 -0.44
N GLN A 282 27.69 -2.11 -1.19
CA GLN A 282 27.14 -3.13 -2.11
C GLN A 282 26.45 -4.34 -1.43
N SER A 283 26.41 -4.39 -0.09
CA SER A 283 25.64 -5.37 0.67
C SER A 283 25.43 -4.86 2.10
N PRO A 284 24.29 -4.20 2.40
CA PRO A 284 24.03 -3.71 3.74
C PRO A 284 23.66 -4.82 4.73
N ASP A 285 24.12 -4.62 5.95
CA ASP A 285 23.73 -5.40 7.11
C ASP A 285 22.55 -4.74 7.85
N PHE A 286 21.52 -5.53 8.14
CA PHE A 286 20.36 -5.19 8.95
C PHE A 286 20.49 -5.90 10.31
N PRO A 287 21.13 -5.27 11.32
CA PRO A 287 21.20 -5.83 12.66
C PRO A 287 19.80 -5.74 13.30
N LEU A 288 19.19 -6.89 13.56
CA LEU A 288 17.94 -6.98 14.32
C LEU A 288 18.22 -7.00 15.84
N GLY A 289 19.46 -7.27 16.23
CA GLY A 289 19.90 -7.24 17.63
C GLY A 289 19.60 -8.56 18.35
N ARG A 290 19.36 -8.46 19.66
CA ARG A 290 19.08 -9.63 20.52
C ARG A 290 17.75 -10.28 20.15
N VAL A 291 17.84 -11.54 19.75
CA VAL A 291 16.71 -12.36 19.30
C VAL A 291 15.66 -12.54 20.39
N SER A 292 14.40 -12.49 19.97
CA SER A 292 13.20 -12.63 20.80
C SER A 292 12.06 -13.20 19.97
N ARG A 293 10.93 -13.56 20.60
CA ARG A 293 9.74 -14.10 19.91
C ARG A 293 9.25 -13.26 18.73
N ALA A 294 9.40 -11.94 18.81
CA ALA A 294 8.94 -11.02 17.76
C ALA A 294 9.74 -11.11 16.44
N HIS A 295 10.95 -11.67 16.49
CA HIS A 295 11.85 -11.79 15.35
C HIS A 295 11.55 -13.00 14.45
N GLY A 296 10.83 -14.02 14.93
CA GLY A 296 10.43 -15.16 14.10
C GLY A 296 9.42 -14.74 13.04
N GLY A 297 9.67 -15.04 11.76
CA GLY A 297 8.84 -14.61 10.64
C GLY A 297 9.51 -14.79 9.29
N ARG A 298 8.79 -14.44 8.21
CA ARG A 298 9.27 -14.54 6.83
C ARG A 298 9.79 -13.20 6.33
N TYR A 299 11.07 -13.15 5.97
CA TYR A 299 11.74 -11.94 5.51
C TYR A 299 11.98 -11.93 3.99
N ARG A 300 11.93 -10.75 3.37
CA ARG A 300 12.38 -10.50 1.99
C ARG A 300 13.05 -9.14 1.87
N CYS A 301 14.10 -9.06 1.06
CA CYS A 301 14.80 -7.81 0.76
C CYS A 301 14.49 -7.30 -0.66
N TYR A 302 14.65 -5.99 -0.84
CA TYR A 302 14.51 -5.25 -2.08
C TYR A 302 15.69 -4.28 -2.22
N SER A 303 16.16 -4.06 -3.45
CA SER A 303 17.16 -3.06 -3.80
C SER A 303 16.55 -1.98 -4.71
N GLY A 304 17.08 -0.76 -4.62
CA GLY A 304 16.56 0.40 -5.34
C GLY A 304 17.55 1.57 -5.38
N HIS A 305 17.15 2.67 -6.02
CA HIS A 305 17.95 3.88 -6.08
C HIS A 305 17.56 4.86 -4.96
N ASN A 306 18.40 5.86 -4.69
CA ASN A 306 18.32 6.67 -3.46
C ASN A 306 16.98 7.44 -3.28
N VAL A 307 16.29 7.74 -4.39
CA VAL A 307 15.09 8.59 -4.44
C VAL A 307 13.87 7.86 -5.05
N SER A 308 13.96 6.56 -5.37
CA SER A 308 12.92 5.87 -6.11
C SER A 308 11.89 5.14 -5.22
N HIS A 309 10.60 5.34 -5.48
CA HIS A 309 9.53 4.44 -5.02
C HIS A 309 9.43 3.15 -5.87
N ALA A 310 10.28 3.04 -6.89
CA ALA A 310 10.54 1.86 -7.69
C ALA A 310 11.65 1.00 -7.06
N TRP A 311 11.41 -0.31 -7.00
CA TRP A 311 12.23 -1.32 -6.36
C TRP A 311 12.40 -2.56 -7.26
N SER A 312 13.41 -3.35 -6.95
CA SER A 312 13.65 -4.66 -7.52
C SER A 312 12.48 -5.63 -7.34
N ALA A 313 12.55 -6.76 -8.03
CA ALA A 313 11.85 -7.97 -7.58
C ALA A 313 12.27 -8.32 -6.13
N PRO A 314 11.38 -8.92 -5.32
CA PRO A 314 11.74 -9.39 -3.98
C PRO A 314 12.80 -10.49 -4.04
N SER A 315 13.67 -10.54 -3.03
CA SER A 315 14.53 -11.70 -2.78
C SER A 315 13.71 -12.99 -2.60
N ALA A 316 14.39 -14.14 -2.71
CA ALA A 316 13.87 -15.39 -2.15
C ALA A 316 13.47 -15.17 -0.66
N PRO A 317 12.37 -15.80 -0.20
CA PRO A 317 11.96 -15.68 1.19
C PRO A 317 12.96 -16.36 2.12
N LEU A 318 13.26 -15.69 3.24
CA LEU A 318 14.09 -16.22 4.31
C LEU A 318 13.26 -16.32 5.59
N ASP A 319 12.89 -17.53 5.98
CA ASP A 319 12.18 -17.78 7.22
C ASP A 319 13.16 -17.84 8.40
N ILE A 320 12.98 -16.95 9.39
CA ILE A 320 13.73 -16.96 10.63
C ILE A 320 12.93 -17.73 11.68
N LEU A 321 13.55 -18.75 12.26
CA LEU A 321 12.95 -19.70 13.20
C LEU A 321 13.60 -19.53 14.59
N ILE A 322 12.78 -19.30 15.61
CA ILE A 322 13.26 -19.06 16.98
C ILE A 322 13.03 -20.32 17.82
N ALA A 323 14.11 -20.98 18.23
CA ALA A 323 14.06 -22.16 19.09
C ALA A 323 13.85 -21.82 20.57
N GLY A 324 13.56 -22.84 21.38
CA GLY A 324 13.43 -22.71 22.83
C GLY A 324 12.09 -22.18 23.35
N MET A 325 11.03 -22.18 22.53
CA MET A 325 9.71 -21.66 22.93
C MET A 325 8.80 -22.69 23.61
N HIS A 326 9.08 -23.98 23.40
CA HIS A 326 8.29 -25.11 23.90
C HIS A 326 9.21 -26.24 24.42
N ARG A 327 8.66 -27.25 25.11
CA ARG A 327 9.44 -28.41 25.61
C ARG A 327 10.09 -29.19 24.46
N LYS A 328 11.30 -29.73 24.67
CA LYS A 328 12.02 -30.50 23.64
C LYS A 328 11.29 -31.80 23.24
N PRO A 329 11.29 -32.18 21.95
CA PRO A 329 10.92 -33.52 21.52
C PRO A 329 12.09 -34.50 21.73
N SER A 330 11.85 -35.80 21.57
CA SER A 330 12.90 -36.81 21.44
C SER A 330 13.13 -37.19 19.98
N LEU A 331 14.38 -37.56 19.64
CA LEU A 331 14.80 -37.99 18.31
C LEU A 331 15.42 -39.38 18.39
N SER A 332 15.11 -40.23 17.41
CA SER A 332 15.57 -41.62 17.32
C SER A 332 15.79 -42.02 15.87
N ALA A 333 16.66 -43.00 15.61
CA ALA A 333 16.93 -43.52 14.27
C ALA A 333 16.50 -44.99 14.16
N ARG A 334 15.90 -45.37 13.03
CA ARG A 334 15.49 -46.74 12.70
C ARG A 334 16.06 -47.11 11.32
N PRO A 335 16.73 -48.27 11.15
CA PRO A 335 16.94 -49.33 12.15
C PRO A 335 17.93 -48.97 13.26
N GLY A 336 18.81 -47.97 13.05
CA GLY A 336 19.73 -47.47 14.06
C GLY A 336 20.48 -46.23 13.59
N ALA A 337 21.37 -45.70 14.43
CA ALA A 337 22.16 -44.50 14.16
C ALA A 337 23.45 -44.76 13.33
N SER A 338 23.78 -46.04 13.06
CA SER A 338 24.86 -46.43 12.15
C SER A 338 24.28 -47.30 11.05
N VAL A 339 24.47 -46.90 9.79
CA VAL A 339 23.88 -47.57 8.61
C VAL A 339 24.89 -47.70 7.46
N PRO A 340 24.80 -48.76 6.64
CA PRO A 340 25.56 -48.85 5.38
C PRO A 340 25.18 -47.76 4.39
N GLN A 341 26.10 -47.39 3.51
CA GLN A 341 25.79 -46.61 2.31
C GLN A 341 24.78 -47.35 1.42
N GLY A 342 23.78 -46.63 0.89
CA GLY A 342 22.73 -47.16 0.02
C GLY A 342 21.47 -47.66 0.75
N GLU A 343 21.49 -47.75 2.08
CA GLU A 343 20.33 -48.14 2.89
C GLU A 343 19.34 -47.00 3.12
N ASN A 344 18.16 -47.33 3.64
CA ASN A 344 17.16 -46.34 4.08
C ASN A 344 17.21 -46.19 5.61
N VAL A 345 17.35 -44.96 6.12
CA VAL A 345 17.23 -44.67 7.57
C VAL A 345 16.07 -43.72 7.83
N THR A 346 15.28 -43.99 8.87
CA THR A 346 14.19 -43.13 9.30
C THR A 346 14.52 -42.50 10.64
N LEU A 347 14.63 -41.16 10.64
CA LEU A 347 14.76 -40.34 11.83
C LEU A 347 13.35 -40.03 12.34
N GLN A 348 12.97 -40.70 13.44
CA GLN A 348 11.68 -40.54 14.09
C GLN A 348 11.79 -39.54 15.23
N CYS A 349 11.06 -38.44 15.10
CA CYS A 349 10.91 -37.42 16.12
C CYS A 349 9.57 -37.57 16.84
N ARG A 350 9.56 -37.45 18.16
CA ARG A 350 8.39 -37.68 19.02
C ARG A 350 8.19 -36.52 19.98
N SER A 351 6.97 -35.99 20.05
CA SER A 351 6.57 -34.94 20.99
C SER A 351 5.44 -35.43 21.91
N GLU A 352 5.64 -35.28 23.22
CA GLU A 352 4.59 -35.46 24.24
C GLU A 352 3.68 -34.22 24.34
N VAL A 353 4.05 -33.11 23.69
CA VAL A 353 3.22 -31.90 23.57
C VAL A 353 2.54 -31.91 22.21
N ARG A 354 1.27 -31.46 22.15
CA ARG A 354 0.53 -31.27 20.89
C ARG A 354 1.35 -30.39 19.94
N SER A 355 1.64 -30.89 18.75
CA SER A 355 2.39 -30.21 17.71
C SER A 355 1.94 -30.76 16.37
N ASP A 356 1.75 -29.90 15.38
CA ASP A 356 1.31 -30.29 14.03
C ASP A 356 2.44 -30.25 13.01
N THR A 357 3.57 -29.62 13.35
CA THR A 357 4.70 -29.40 12.45
C THR A 357 5.98 -29.78 13.17
N PHE A 358 6.82 -30.58 12.52
CA PHE A 358 8.12 -31.01 13.03
C PHE A 358 9.21 -30.56 12.09
N HIS A 359 10.39 -30.24 12.61
CA HIS A 359 11.53 -29.73 11.84
C HIS A 359 12.77 -30.57 12.17
N LEU A 360 13.50 -30.99 11.14
CA LEU A 360 14.75 -31.72 11.26
C LEU A 360 15.89 -30.85 10.70
N SER A 361 16.86 -30.52 11.56
CA SER A 361 18.08 -29.82 11.17
C SER A 361 19.30 -30.74 11.26
N LYS A 362 20.24 -30.58 10.33
CA LYS A 362 21.60 -31.11 10.44
C LYS A 362 22.52 -29.99 10.93
N GLU A 363 23.32 -30.24 11.97
CA GLU A 363 24.28 -29.26 12.48
C GLU A 363 25.35 -28.93 11.43
N GLY A 364 25.77 -27.66 11.36
CA GLY A 364 26.69 -27.15 10.33
C GLY A 364 26.09 -26.99 8.92
N SER A 365 24.81 -27.35 8.70
CA SER A 365 24.13 -27.11 7.42
C SER A 365 23.63 -25.67 7.31
N LEU A 366 23.96 -25.00 6.20
CA LEU A 366 23.35 -23.71 5.82
C LEU A 366 21.96 -23.86 5.18
N ALA A 367 21.58 -25.08 4.78
CA ALA A 367 20.24 -25.34 4.24
C ALA A 367 19.17 -25.24 5.35
N PRO A 368 17.99 -24.67 5.07
CA PRO A 368 16.92 -24.55 6.04
C PRO A 368 16.46 -25.94 6.55
N PRO A 369 15.94 -26.04 7.80
CA PRO A 369 15.43 -27.30 8.34
C PRO A 369 14.36 -27.93 7.45
N GLN A 370 14.43 -29.24 7.26
CA GLN A 370 13.35 -29.98 6.61
C GLN A 370 12.15 -30.00 7.55
N HIS A 371 10.95 -29.67 7.07
CA HIS A 371 9.74 -29.69 7.90
C HIS A 371 8.69 -30.66 7.38
N LEU A 372 7.97 -31.29 8.31
CA LEU A 372 6.86 -32.19 8.02
C LEU A 372 5.64 -31.74 8.82
N ARG A 373 4.51 -31.54 8.13
CA ARG A 373 3.22 -31.22 8.74
C ARG A 373 2.35 -32.47 8.82
N LEU A 374 1.78 -32.71 9.99
CA LEU A 374 0.89 -33.83 10.31
C LEU A 374 -0.55 -33.33 10.43
N GLN A 375 -1.50 -34.23 10.16
CA GLN A 375 -2.94 -33.96 10.32
C GLN A 375 -3.46 -34.44 11.68
N ASP A 376 -3.02 -35.62 12.13
CA ASP A 376 -3.24 -36.08 13.50
C ASP A 376 -2.23 -35.41 14.45
N THR A 377 -2.75 -34.95 15.59
CA THR A 377 -2.03 -34.17 16.60
C THR A 377 -2.28 -34.67 18.02
N ALA A 378 -2.88 -35.86 18.19
CA ALA A 378 -3.06 -36.49 19.50
C ALA A 378 -1.70 -36.92 20.10
N PRO A 379 -1.30 -36.42 21.29
CA PRO A 379 -0.04 -36.85 21.91
C PRO A 379 -0.05 -38.33 22.33
N PRO A 380 1.07 -39.07 22.20
CA PRO A 380 2.37 -38.63 21.70
C PRO A 380 2.43 -38.59 20.17
N VAL A 381 2.65 -37.39 19.62
CA VAL A 381 2.71 -37.16 18.17
C VAL A 381 4.08 -37.58 17.63
N ARG A 382 4.13 -38.22 16.46
CA ARG A 382 5.36 -38.73 15.84
C ARG A 382 5.50 -38.29 14.38
N ALA A 383 6.64 -37.72 14.04
CA ALA A 383 7.05 -37.40 12.68
C ALA A 383 8.20 -38.32 12.24
N ASN A 384 8.13 -38.84 11.01
CA ASN A 384 9.14 -39.72 10.43
C ASN A 384 9.81 -39.02 9.24
N PHE A 385 11.11 -38.78 9.33
CA PHE A 385 11.93 -38.26 8.24
C PHE A 385 12.77 -39.41 7.67
N THR A 386 12.38 -39.94 6.51
CA THR A 386 13.08 -41.07 5.87
C THR A 386 14.10 -40.57 4.84
N LEU A 387 15.38 -40.74 5.16
CA LEU A 387 16.47 -40.58 4.19
C LEU A 387 16.57 -41.89 3.40
N ARG A 388 16.44 -41.81 2.07
CA ARG A 388 16.55 -42.98 1.18
C ARG A 388 17.94 -43.05 0.55
N ALA A 389 18.45 -44.25 0.34
CA ALA A 389 19.75 -44.51 -0.29
C ALA A 389 20.89 -43.63 0.28
N VAL A 390 21.12 -43.73 1.60
CA VAL A 390 22.03 -42.81 2.32
C VAL A 390 23.46 -42.85 1.77
N THR A 391 23.99 -41.69 1.44
CA THR A 391 25.41 -41.46 1.11
C THR A 391 26.17 -40.89 2.31
N SER A 392 27.51 -40.90 2.26
CA SER A 392 28.38 -40.29 3.30
C SER A 392 28.03 -38.83 3.63
N ALA A 393 27.50 -38.06 2.66
CA ALA A 393 27.03 -36.69 2.88
C ALA A 393 25.85 -36.56 3.87
N HIS A 394 25.11 -37.64 4.12
CA HIS A 394 24.07 -37.70 5.15
C HIS A 394 24.66 -37.91 6.56
N GLY A 395 25.92 -38.33 6.70
CA GLY A 395 26.55 -38.50 8.01
C GLY A 395 26.71 -37.18 8.76
N GLY A 396 26.50 -37.19 10.08
CA GLY A 396 26.63 -36.03 10.96
C GLY A 396 25.52 -35.89 12.00
N THR A 397 25.52 -34.80 12.75
CA THR A 397 24.65 -34.59 13.91
C THR A 397 23.30 -33.97 13.53
N TYR A 398 22.22 -34.63 13.92
CA TYR A 398 20.85 -34.20 13.70
C TYR A 398 20.17 -33.76 15.00
N ARG A 399 19.32 -32.74 14.91
CA ARG A 399 18.40 -32.33 15.98
C ARG A 399 17.00 -32.11 15.40
N CYS A 400 16.00 -32.46 16.19
CA CYS A 400 14.60 -32.23 15.86
C CYS A 400 13.98 -31.13 16.73
N TYR A 401 13.03 -30.42 16.14
CA TYR A 401 12.16 -29.44 16.79
C TYR A 401 10.70 -29.70 16.40
N SER A 402 9.80 -29.06 17.12
CA SER A 402 8.35 -29.09 16.92
C SER A 402 7.77 -27.68 17.03
N SER A 403 6.73 -27.42 16.26
CA SER A 403 6.01 -26.15 16.25
C SER A 403 4.50 -26.39 16.02
N GLN A 404 3.75 -25.29 16.06
CA GLN A 404 2.33 -25.25 15.81
C GLN A 404 2.05 -24.38 14.58
N SER A 405 1.07 -24.72 13.76
CA SER A 405 0.77 -23.99 12.53
C SER A 405 0.23 -22.57 12.76
N ALA A 406 -0.25 -22.26 13.96
CA ALA A 406 -0.58 -20.91 14.38
C ALA A 406 0.68 -20.03 14.63
N THR A 407 1.83 -20.64 14.91
CA THR A 407 3.11 -19.97 15.19
C THR A 407 4.28 -20.75 14.55
N PRO A 408 4.33 -20.87 13.21
CA PRO A 408 5.26 -21.78 12.53
C PRO A 408 6.74 -21.40 12.68
N HIS A 409 7.01 -20.14 13.03
CA HIS A 409 8.36 -19.60 13.26
C HIS A 409 8.85 -19.75 14.71
N LEU A 410 8.03 -20.31 15.61
CA LEU A 410 8.39 -20.55 17.01
C LEU A 410 8.53 -22.05 17.24
N LEU A 411 9.75 -22.49 17.55
CA LEU A 411 10.12 -23.89 17.70
C LEU A 411 10.30 -24.25 19.19
N SER A 412 10.17 -25.54 19.51
CA SER A 412 10.60 -26.10 20.80
C SER A 412 12.09 -25.92 21.07
N LEU A 413 12.51 -26.25 22.29
CA LEU A 413 13.91 -26.58 22.58
C LEU A 413 14.35 -27.74 21.66
N PRO A 414 15.63 -27.79 21.25
CA PRO A 414 16.16 -28.90 20.46
C PRO A 414 15.99 -30.24 21.18
N SER A 415 15.75 -31.30 20.41
CA SER A 415 16.00 -32.66 20.87
C SER A 415 17.46 -32.84 21.29
N ASP A 416 17.72 -33.89 22.06
CA ASP A 416 19.09 -34.37 22.23
C ASP A 416 19.68 -34.74 20.84
N PRO A 417 20.99 -34.51 20.62
CA PRO A 417 21.63 -34.72 19.33
C PRO A 417 21.69 -36.20 18.97
N LEU A 418 21.47 -36.51 17.69
CA LEU A 418 21.63 -37.85 17.13
C LEU A 418 22.70 -37.81 16.03
N GLU A 419 23.84 -38.45 16.28
CA GLU A 419 24.88 -38.61 15.26
C GLU A 419 24.54 -39.78 14.33
N LEU A 420 24.35 -39.49 13.04
CA LEU A 420 24.16 -40.49 12.01
C LEU A 420 25.51 -40.85 11.40
N LEU A 421 25.93 -42.11 11.52
CA LEU A 421 27.15 -42.65 10.92
C LEU A 421 26.79 -43.45 9.67
N VAL A 422 27.40 -43.09 8.53
CA VAL A 422 27.22 -43.82 7.26
C VAL A 422 28.51 -44.55 6.92
N SER A 423 28.48 -45.87 7.05
CA SER A 423 29.64 -46.73 6.76
C SER A 423 29.77 -46.96 5.25
N GLY A 424 30.99 -46.80 4.75
CA GLY A 424 31.34 -47.18 3.38
C GLY A 424 31.05 -48.67 3.10
N GLN A 425 30.76 -48.98 1.84
CA GLN A 425 30.34 -50.30 1.40
C GLN A 425 31.37 -51.38 1.79
N ARG A 426 30.92 -52.40 2.54
CA ARG A 426 31.75 -53.59 2.84
C ARG A 426 32.09 -54.29 1.52
N PRO A 427 33.38 -54.54 1.21
CA PRO A 427 33.74 -55.53 0.21
C PRO A 427 33.11 -56.87 0.60
N TRP A 428 32.59 -57.62 -0.37
CA TRP A 428 31.89 -58.86 -0.10
C TRP A 428 32.82 -59.86 0.60
N ALA A 429 32.46 -60.26 1.81
CA ALA A 429 33.16 -61.34 2.50
C ALA A 429 32.84 -62.66 1.78
N HIS A 430 33.83 -63.24 1.12
CA HIS A 430 33.70 -64.60 0.58
C HIS A 430 33.45 -65.60 1.72
N PRO A 431 32.52 -66.55 1.57
CA PRO A 431 32.31 -67.60 2.57
C PRO A 431 33.51 -68.56 2.62
N PRO A 432 33.78 -69.19 3.79
CA PRO A 432 34.97 -70.03 3.97
C PRO A 432 34.89 -71.35 3.19
N LEU A 433 36.04 -71.79 2.68
CA LEU A 433 36.22 -73.06 1.97
C LEU A 433 35.94 -74.26 2.88
N VAL A 434 35.02 -75.12 2.46
CA VAL A 434 34.91 -76.51 2.93
C VAL A 434 35.62 -77.42 1.93
N SER A 435 36.56 -78.21 2.42
CA SER A 435 37.41 -79.10 1.63
C SER A 435 36.82 -80.51 1.49
N SER A 436 36.77 -81.07 0.26
CA SER A 436 36.98 -82.52 0.04
C SER A 436 37.26 -82.88 -1.43
N PRO A 437 37.88 -84.05 -1.72
CA PRO A 437 38.66 -84.24 -2.95
C PRO A 437 38.23 -85.41 -3.86
N ARG A 438 38.42 -85.24 -5.19
CA ARG A 438 39.01 -86.24 -6.13
C ARG A 438 38.93 -85.80 -7.59
N GLY A 439 39.86 -86.28 -8.42
CA GLY A 439 39.76 -86.28 -9.89
C GLY A 439 41.06 -85.85 -10.60
N PRO A 440 41.66 -86.67 -11.50
CA PRO A 440 43.01 -86.42 -12.00
C PRO A 440 43.08 -85.55 -13.26
N SER A 441 44.29 -85.01 -13.49
CA SER A 441 44.73 -84.32 -14.72
C SER A 441 44.70 -85.25 -15.95
N PRO A 442 44.67 -84.69 -17.19
CA PRO A 442 45.96 -84.56 -17.87
C PRO A 442 46.17 -83.28 -18.71
N ARG A 443 47.36 -82.67 -18.50
CA ARG A 443 48.39 -82.38 -19.53
C ARG A 443 48.07 -81.40 -20.69
N GLY A 444 48.84 -80.29 -20.77
CA GLY A 444 49.07 -79.59 -22.05
C GLY A 444 49.46 -78.11 -22.01
N SER A 445 50.77 -77.83 -22.14
CA SER A 445 51.42 -76.77 -22.95
C SER A 445 50.86 -75.33 -22.91
N THR A 446 51.49 -74.35 -22.24
CA THR A 446 52.76 -73.64 -22.57
C THR A 446 52.72 -72.75 -23.83
N ARG A 447 52.66 -71.42 -23.60
CA ARG A 447 53.42 -70.29 -24.24
C ARG A 447 52.73 -68.97 -23.84
N GLU A 448 53.35 -68.07 -23.07
CA GLU A 448 54.40 -67.11 -23.45
C GLU A 448 54.00 -66.12 -24.54
N GLY A 449 54.06 -64.82 -24.22
CA GLY A 449 53.67 -63.70 -25.11
C GLY A 449 53.72 -62.35 -24.39
N LEU A 450 54.93 -61.87 -24.13
CA LEU A 450 55.23 -60.62 -23.38
C LEU A 450 54.87 -59.35 -24.19
N ALA A 451 54.29 -58.33 -23.55
CA ALA A 451 54.46 -56.92 -23.91
C ALA A 451 53.97 -55.98 -22.79
N GLU A 452 54.85 -55.09 -22.32
CA GLU A 452 54.60 -54.02 -21.35
C GLU A 452 54.92 -52.65 -22.02
N PRO A 453 54.84 -51.49 -21.32
CA PRO A 453 53.67 -50.63 -21.15
C PRO A 453 53.70 -49.36 -22.03
N ALA A 454 52.59 -48.60 -22.00
CA ALA A 454 52.63 -47.16 -22.26
C ALA A 454 51.62 -46.40 -21.37
N ALA A 455 52.11 -45.44 -20.57
CA ALA A 455 51.27 -44.46 -19.88
C ALA A 455 50.88 -43.31 -20.86
N PRO A 456 49.84 -42.53 -20.53
CA PRO A 456 50.16 -41.14 -20.23
C PRO A 456 49.40 -40.53 -19.04
N LYS A 457 49.89 -39.36 -18.61
CA LYS A 457 49.44 -38.56 -17.47
C LYS A 457 48.14 -37.77 -17.75
N GLU A 458 47.24 -37.83 -16.77
CA GLU A 458 46.68 -36.66 -16.05
C GLU A 458 46.57 -35.30 -16.79
N ARG A 459 45.34 -34.83 -17.00
CA ARG A 459 45.00 -33.40 -16.84
C ARG A 459 43.55 -33.22 -16.37
N ALA A 460 43.44 -32.51 -15.25
CA ALA A 460 42.25 -32.05 -14.53
C ALA A 460 40.99 -31.76 -15.37
N ASP A 461 39.85 -32.23 -14.86
CA ASP A 461 38.53 -31.78 -15.30
C ASP A 461 37.60 -31.41 -14.14
N ARG A 462 36.67 -30.51 -14.48
CA ARG A 462 35.83 -29.66 -13.62
C ARG A 462 34.78 -30.43 -12.82
N PRO A 463 34.37 -29.95 -11.62
CA PRO A 463 33.08 -30.30 -11.03
C PRO A 463 32.01 -29.21 -11.30
N TRP A 464 31.03 -29.51 -12.14
CA TRP A 464 29.68 -28.92 -12.08
C TRP A 464 28.76 -30.00 -11.46
N LEU A 465 27.97 -29.71 -10.42
CA LEU A 465 26.62 -29.15 -10.53
C LEU A 465 25.71 -29.87 -11.54
N SER A 466 25.21 -31.04 -11.14
CA SER A 466 23.96 -31.62 -11.66
C SER A 466 23.25 -32.39 -10.54
N TRP A 467 22.39 -31.70 -9.78
CA TRP A 467 21.34 -32.37 -9.02
C TRP A 467 20.10 -32.41 -9.93
N GLU A 468 19.59 -33.61 -10.19
CA GLU A 468 18.44 -33.84 -11.06
C GLU A 468 17.16 -33.22 -10.46
N PRO A 469 16.38 -32.43 -11.22
CA PRO A 469 15.02 -32.08 -10.87
C PRO A 469 14.11 -33.30 -11.06
N TRP A 470 13.45 -33.77 -10.00
CA TRP A 470 12.54 -34.91 -10.09
C TRP A 470 11.31 -34.58 -10.93
N VAL A 471 11.03 -35.43 -11.93
CA VAL A 471 9.87 -35.35 -12.82
C VAL A 471 8.56 -35.56 -12.03
N PRO A 472 7.51 -34.76 -12.25
CA PRO A 472 6.21 -35.00 -11.62
C PRO A 472 5.58 -36.32 -12.05
N VAL A 473 5.12 -37.12 -11.09
CA VAL A 473 4.25 -38.28 -11.36
C VAL A 473 2.92 -37.75 -11.94
N PRO A 474 2.42 -38.29 -13.07
CA PRO A 474 1.14 -37.85 -13.63
C PRO A 474 -0.01 -38.17 -12.66
N ALA A 475 -0.95 -37.23 -12.55
CA ALA A 475 -2.17 -37.41 -11.76
C ALA A 475 -3.03 -38.56 -12.33
N PRO A 476 -3.82 -39.26 -11.48
CA PRO A 476 -4.82 -40.19 -11.98
C PRO A 476 -5.83 -39.45 -12.90
N PRO A 477 -6.36 -40.12 -13.94
CA PRO A 477 -7.36 -39.50 -14.81
C PRO A 477 -8.61 -39.12 -14.02
N PRO A 478 -9.30 -38.02 -14.38
CA PRO A 478 -10.58 -37.68 -13.79
C PRO A 478 -11.62 -38.77 -14.13
N PRO A 479 -12.66 -38.96 -13.28
CA PRO A 479 -13.76 -39.86 -13.62
C PRO A 479 -14.47 -39.39 -14.89
N ASP A 480 -14.93 -40.34 -15.71
CA ASP A 480 -15.66 -40.06 -16.94
C ASP A 480 -16.90 -39.18 -16.69
N VAL A 481 -16.87 -37.95 -17.21
CA VAL A 481 -18.05 -37.08 -17.26
C VAL A 481 -18.80 -37.35 -18.56
N SER A 482 -19.25 -38.60 -18.73
CA SER A 482 -20.19 -39.00 -19.78
C SER A 482 -21.59 -38.52 -19.41
N GLY A 483 -21.82 -37.20 -19.46
CA GLY A 483 -23.03 -36.58 -18.92
C GLY A 483 -23.15 -35.08 -19.15
N ALA A 484 -22.59 -34.53 -20.23
CA ALA A 484 -22.81 -33.13 -20.58
C ALA A 484 -24.25 -32.93 -21.11
N PRO A 485 -25.11 -32.12 -20.46
CA PRO A 485 -26.37 -31.72 -21.05
C PRO A 485 -26.07 -30.81 -22.25
N GLY A 486 -26.48 -31.24 -23.44
CA GLY A 486 -26.15 -30.56 -24.70
C GLY A 486 -26.67 -29.12 -24.77
N LEU A 487 -26.27 -28.41 -25.83
CA LEU A 487 -26.63 -27.00 -26.14
C LEU A 487 -28.11 -26.64 -25.89
N ALA A 488 -29.04 -27.59 -26.02
CA ALA A 488 -30.46 -27.45 -25.69
C ALA A 488 -30.77 -27.05 -24.24
N TRP A 489 -29.97 -27.50 -23.25
CA TRP A 489 -30.10 -27.06 -21.85
C TRP A 489 -29.76 -25.58 -21.70
N TYR A 490 -28.62 -25.16 -22.27
CA TYR A 490 -28.19 -23.76 -22.25
C TYR A 490 -29.18 -22.85 -22.98
N LEU A 491 -29.74 -23.29 -24.11
CA LEU A 491 -30.84 -22.57 -24.79
C LEU A 491 -32.07 -22.43 -23.87
N SER A 492 -32.49 -23.51 -23.22
CA SER A 492 -33.65 -23.50 -22.32
C SER A 492 -33.46 -22.54 -21.13
N VAL A 493 -32.26 -22.51 -20.54
CA VAL A 493 -31.91 -21.56 -19.47
C VAL A 493 -31.88 -20.12 -19.99
N LEU A 494 -31.28 -19.86 -21.16
CA LEU A 494 -31.26 -18.53 -21.78
C LEU A 494 -32.66 -18.01 -22.11
N ILE A 495 -33.55 -18.87 -22.63
CA ILE A 495 -34.95 -18.53 -22.88
C ILE A 495 -35.67 -18.21 -21.56
N GLY A 496 -35.49 -19.02 -20.51
CA GLY A 496 -36.07 -18.75 -19.19
C GLY A 496 -35.62 -17.42 -18.58
N VAL A 497 -34.32 -17.11 -18.65
CA VAL A 497 -33.78 -15.82 -18.18
C VAL A 497 -34.31 -14.66 -19.02
N SER A 498 -34.42 -14.82 -20.34
CA SER A 498 -34.95 -13.78 -21.22
C SER A 498 -36.45 -13.51 -20.97
N VAL A 499 -37.27 -14.55 -20.80
CA VAL A 499 -38.71 -14.42 -20.50
C VAL A 499 -38.94 -13.76 -19.14
N THR A 500 -38.19 -14.17 -18.11
CA THR A 500 -38.30 -13.55 -16.77
C THR A 500 -37.87 -12.09 -16.77
N PHE A 501 -36.83 -11.72 -17.53
CA PHE A 501 -36.41 -10.32 -17.70
C PHE A 501 -37.46 -9.47 -18.44
N VAL A 502 -38.08 -10.00 -19.50
CA VAL A 502 -39.17 -9.32 -20.21
C VAL A 502 -40.41 -9.13 -19.32
N LEU A 503 -40.79 -10.14 -18.53
CA LEU A 503 -41.89 -10.02 -17.57
C LEU A 503 -41.60 -8.97 -16.49
N LEU A 504 -40.37 -8.91 -15.98
CA LEU A 504 -39.95 -7.87 -15.03
C LEU A 504 -40.08 -6.46 -15.62
N LEU A 505 -39.64 -6.26 -16.87
CA LEU A 505 -39.77 -4.99 -17.59
C LEU A 505 -41.23 -4.58 -17.78
N LEU A 506 -42.12 -5.52 -18.15
CA LEU A 506 -43.55 -5.26 -18.28
C LEU A 506 -44.19 -4.85 -16.95
N VAL A 507 -43.81 -5.49 -15.84
CA VAL A 507 -44.26 -5.09 -14.49
C VAL A 507 -43.76 -3.68 -14.14
N LEU A 508 -42.50 -3.35 -14.40
CA LEU A 508 -41.94 -2.02 -14.15
C LEU A 508 -42.63 -0.93 -15.01
N LEU A 509 -42.95 -1.22 -16.27
CA LEU A 509 -43.71 -0.32 -17.13
C LEU A 509 -45.16 -0.15 -16.64
N PHE A 510 -45.82 -1.22 -16.20
CA PHE A 510 -47.16 -1.16 -15.62
C PHE A 510 -47.20 -0.35 -14.31
N LEU A 511 -46.19 -0.50 -13.45
CA LEU A 511 -46.02 0.30 -12.24
C LEU A 511 -45.77 1.79 -12.57
N ARG A 512 -44.97 2.09 -13.62
CA ARG A 512 -44.81 3.47 -14.13
C ARG A 512 -46.11 4.05 -14.66
N HIS A 513 -46.90 3.28 -15.43
CA HIS A 513 -48.20 3.74 -15.93
C HIS A 513 -49.19 4.01 -14.78
N ARG A 514 -49.26 3.12 -13.78
CA ARG A 514 -50.07 3.35 -12.57
C ARG A 514 -49.57 4.54 -11.73
N GLY A 515 -48.27 4.82 -11.74
CA GLY A 515 -47.71 6.05 -11.16
C GLY A 515 -48.17 7.29 -11.90
N GLN A 516 -48.12 7.30 -13.24
CA GLN A 516 -48.58 8.40 -14.07
C GLN A 516 -50.10 8.62 -13.98
N ASP A 517 -50.92 7.57 -13.94
CA ASP A 517 -52.37 7.68 -13.70
C ASP A 517 -52.70 8.25 -12.31
N ARG A 518 -51.90 7.96 -11.28
CA ARG A 518 -52.05 8.60 -9.96
C ARG A 518 -51.73 10.09 -10.01
N HIS A 519 -50.67 10.51 -10.72
CA HIS A 519 -50.39 11.94 -10.92
C HIS A 519 -51.46 12.64 -11.77
N ARG A 520 -51.99 11.98 -12.81
CA ARG A 520 -53.07 12.52 -13.66
C ARG A 520 -54.39 12.72 -12.92
N LYS A 521 -54.68 11.91 -11.89
CA LYS A 521 -55.86 12.10 -11.02
C LYS A 521 -55.68 13.17 -9.93
N SER A 522 -54.45 13.53 -9.57
CA SER A 522 -54.18 14.57 -8.57
C SER A 522 -54.21 16.00 -9.14
N GLY A 523 -54.19 16.17 -10.46
CA GLY A 523 -54.09 17.47 -11.14
C GLY A 523 -55.41 18.17 -11.48
N LEU A 524 -56.56 17.66 -11.04
CA LEU A 524 -57.89 18.14 -11.48
C LEU A 524 -58.74 18.79 -10.38
N TRP A 525 -58.18 19.06 -9.20
CA TRP A 525 -58.89 19.64 -8.03
C TRP A 525 -58.08 20.72 -7.29
N GLY A 526 -57.14 21.38 -7.99
CA GLY A 526 -56.22 22.37 -7.42
C GLY A 526 -56.09 23.64 -8.26
N GLY A 527 -57.18 24.39 -8.41
CA GLY A 527 -57.22 25.68 -9.09
C GLY A 527 -58.54 26.41 -8.75
N LEU A 528 -58.48 27.75 -8.63
CA LEU A 528 -59.39 28.63 -7.89
C LEU A 528 -59.26 28.45 -6.35
N GLU A 529 -59.17 29.48 -5.51
CA GLU A 529 -59.28 30.95 -5.69
C GLU A 529 -58.51 31.70 -4.56
N ALA A 530 -58.11 32.97 -4.79
CA ALA A 530 -57.74 34.07 -3.87
C ALA A 530 -56.99 33.78 -2.54
N ASP A 531 -55.83 34.37 -2.20
CA ASP A 531 -55.38 35.78 -2.18
C ASP A 531 -55.88 36.64 -0.99
N SER A 532 -54.93 37.41 -0.44
CA SER A 532 -55.06 38.63 0.39
C SER A 532 -55.37 38.59 1.91
N ARG A 533 -54.36 39.05 2.68
CA ARG A 533 -54.37 40.03 3.80
C ARG A 533 -54.73 39.64 5.26
N LEU A 534 -53.77 39.99 6.14
CA LEU A 534 -53.85 40.31 7.59
C LEU A 534 -54.74 41.56 7.87
N PRO A 535 -55.15 41.92 9.14
CA PRO A 535 -54.36 41.76 10.38
C PRO A 535 -55.09 41.54 11.75
N ALA A 536 -54.26 41.24 12.77
CA ALA A 536 -54.28 41.64 14.20
C ALA A 536 -55.59 41.75 15.03
N ALA A 537 -55.63 41.07 16.19
CA ALA A 537 -55.61 41.71 17.53
C ALA A 537 -55.71 40.69 18.69
N ALA A 538 -55.39 41.17 19.90
CA ALA A 538 -55.60 40.68 21.29
C ALA A 538 -56.61 39.51 21.56
N ALA A 539 -56.52 38.77 22.68
CA ALA A 539 -56.07 39.16 24.02
C ALA A 539 -55.59 37.99 24.89
N ALA A 540 -55.00 38.32 26.04
CA ALA A 540 -54.67 37.36 27.10
C ALA A 540 -55.86 37.14 28.05
N SER A 541 -55.98 35.92 28.61
CA SER A 541 -56.49 35.74 29.96
C SER A 541 -55.93 34.48 30.62
N VAL A 542 -55.58 34.64 31.90
CA VAL A 542 -55.23 33.59 32.85
C VAL A 542 -56.48 33.30 33.67
N LEU A 543 -56.85 32.02 33.88
CA LEU A 543 -57.13 31.52 35.24
C LEU A 543 -57.25 29.98 35.32
N GLU A 544 -57.28 29.51 36.55
CA GLU A 544 -57.09 28.14 37.04
C GLU A 544 -58.37 27.34 37.34
N ASP A 545 -58.19 26.01 37.36
CA ASP A 545 -58.72 25.02 38.31
C ASP A 545 -60.22 24.57 38.31
N ARG A 546 -60.38 23.30 38.73
CA ARG A 546 -61.58 22.50 39.07
C ARG A 546 -62.46 22.00 37.91
N GLY A 547 -62.74 20.70 37.78
CA GLY A 547 -62.32 19.50 38.53
C GLY A 547 -63.45 18.46 38.68
N ARG A 548 -63.10 17.20 39.05
CA ARG A 548 -64.01 16.05 39.36
C ARG A 548 -64.77 15.46 38.15
N GLN A 549 -65.12 14.16 38.05
CA GLN A 549 -65.17 12.94 38.88
C GLN A 549 -64.89 11.70 37.96
N LYS A 550 -64.77 10.41 38.34
CA LYS A 550 -64.37 9.64 39.56
C LYS A 550 -64.52 8.11 39.20
N SER A 551 -63.97 7.21 40.04
CA SER A 551 -64.17 5.73 40.05
C SER A 551 -63.18 4.93 39.19
N SER A 552 -62.55 3.82 39.64
CA SER A 552 -62.57 3.15 40.97
C SER A 552 -61.37 2.19 41.13
N SER A 553 -60.95 1.94 42.37
CA SER A 553 -60.03 0.86 42.79
C SER A 553 -60.62 0.18 44.04
N PRO A 554 -60.21 -1.07 44.37
CA PRO A 554 -59.27 -1.30 45.49
C PRO A 554 -58.17 -2.34 45.14
N ALA A 555 -56.90 -2.12 45.52
CA ALA A 555 -56.23 -2.49 46.79
C ALA A 555 -55.88 -4.00 46.88
N ALA A 556 -54.74 -4.44 47.43
CA ALA A 556 -53.65 -3.76 48.13
C ALA A 556 -52.27 -4.38 47.71
N ASP A 557 -51.08 -4.09 48.27
CA ASP A 557 -50.69 -3.30 49.46
C ASP A 557 -49.23 -2.75 49.37
N ALA A 558 -48.76 -2.06 50.40
CA ALA A 558 -47.36 -1.58 50.62
C ALA A 558 -46.98 -1.77 52.13
N PRO A 559 -45.88 -1.25 52.76
CA PRO A 559 -44.84 -0.24 52.42
C PRO A 559 -43.38 -0.83 52.39
N GLU A 560 -42.30 -0.14 51.95
CA GLU A 560 -41.48 0.93 52.61
C GLU A 560 -40.86 0.48 53.98
N GLU A 561 -39.63 0.83 54.43
CA GLU A 561 -38.67 1.92 54.15
C GLU A 561 -37.25 1.57 54.74
N SER A 562 -36.23 2.45 54.59
CA SER A 562 -35.09 2.64 55.54
C SER A 562 -33.92 1.60 55.57
N LEU A 563 -32.70 1.81 56.12
CA LEU A 563 -31.79 2.98 56.27
C LEU A 563 -30.34 2.50 56.65
N TYR A 564 -29.31 3.24 56.21
CA TYR A 564 -27.99 3.53 56.87
C TYR A 564 -26.90 2.48 57.30
N CYS A 565 -25.74 2.58 56.59
CA CYS A 565 -24.34 2.80 57.05
C CYS A 565 -23.67 2.22 58.33
N LYS A 566 -22.44 1.69 58.14
CA LYS A 566 -21.14 2.05 58.82
C LYS A 566 -19.98 1.32 58.09
N ARG A 567 -18.81 1.88 57.71
CA ARG A 567 -17.82 2.89 58.18
C ARG A 567 -16.72 2.36 59.13
N LYS A 568 -15.47 2.63 58.72
CA LYS A 568 -14.12 2.48 59.34
C LYS A 568 -13.37 1.19 58.92
N GLY A 569 -12.08 1.22 58.56
CA GLY A 569 -11.15 2.32 58.26
C GLY A 569 -9.94 2.41 59.20
N GLY A 570 -8.73 2.38 58.63
CA GLY A 570 -7.48 2.84 59.24
C GLY A 570 -6.36 1.81 59.42
N ALA A 571 -5.32 1.89 58.57
CA ALA A 571 -3.90 1.87 58.95
C ALA A 571 -3.06 2.27 57.71
N ALA A 572 -1.93 2.95 57.91
CA ALA A 572 -1.16 3.59 56.84
C ALA A 572 0.26 3.03 56.69
N ALA A 573 0.83 3.19 55.50
CA ALA A 573 2.28 3.26 55.27
C ALA A 573 2.56 4.14 54.03
N THR A 574 3.49 5.08 54.15
CA THR A 574 3.95 6.00 53.08
C THR A 574 5.01 5.33 52.20
N PRO A 575 5.32 5.88 51.00
CA PRO A 575 6.47 6.78 50.92
C PRO A 575 6.35 7.98 49.94
N GLU A 576 7.07 9.04 50.31
CA GLU A 576 7.80 10.05 49.50
C GLU A 576 7.20 10.71 48.23
N ALA A 577 7.41 12.03 48.15
CA ALA A 577 7.04 12.89 47.04
C ALA A 577 8.18 13.05 46.01
N PRO A 578 7.87 13.38 44.74
CA PRO A 578 8.78 14.09 43.85
C PRO A 578 8.39 15.58 43.70
N GLN A 579 9.36 16.36 43.24
CA GLN A 579 9.41 17.82 43.38
C GLN A 579 8.72 18.60 42.25
N ASP A 580 8.54 19.89 42.54
CA ASP A 580 8.13 20.98 41.64
C ASP A 580 8.87 20.96 40.28
N VAL A 581 8.15 21.26 39.19
CA VAL A 581 8.76 21.39 37.85
C VAL A 581 8.36 22.73 37.24
N THR A 582 9.14 23.76 37.58
CA THR A 582 9.00 25.11 37.02
C THR A 582 9.41 25.12 35.55
N TYR A 583 8.57 25.69 34.68
CA TYR A 583 8.92 25.91 33.27
C TYR A 583 9.99 27.01 33.15
N ALA A 584 11.20 26.65 32.72
CA ALA A 584 12.24 27.62 32.42
C ALA A 584 12.04 28.22 31.02
N GLN A 585 11.64 29.49 30.99
CA GLN A 585 11.57 30.33 29.80
C GLN A 585 12.99 30.79 29.44
N LEU A 586 13.49 30.43 28.24
CA LEU A 586 14.85 30.81 27.82
C LEU A 586 14.86 32.23 27.24
N ASP A 587 15.35 33.18 28.02
CA ASP A 587 15.51 34.58 27.61
C ASP A 587 16.99 34.87 27.35
N HIS A 588 17.36 35.16 26.09
CA HIS A 588 18.76 35.38 25.69
C HIS A 588 19.14 36.86 25.84
N SER A 589 19.60 37.24 27.03
CA SER A 589 20.20 38.55 27.28
C SER A 589 21.71 38.48 27.53
N ILE A 590 22.44 39.27 26.74
CA ILE A 590 23.90 39.41 26.69
C ILE A 590 24.46 39.98 28.00
N LYS A 591 25.62 39.48 28.47
CA LYS A 591 26.59 40.28 29.23
C LYS A 591 28.03 39.75 29.13
N GLN A 592 28.98 40.67 29.28
CA GLN A 592 30.40 40.54 28.95
C GLN A 592 31.27 40.18 30.18
N GLY A 593 32.48 39.65 29.93
CA GLY A 593 33.54 39.42 30.92
C GLY A 593 34.57 38.43 30.38
N ALA A 594 35.56 38.82 29.57
CA ALA A 594 36.79 39.54 29.93
C ALA A 594 37.93 38.63 30.45
N THR A 595 38.74 38.12 29.52
CA THR A 595 40.15 37.73 29.73
C THR A 595 40.92 37.95 28.42
N ALA A 596 42.17 38.40 28.51
CA ALA A 596 43.04 38.77 27.39
C ALA A 596 44.29 37.85 27.33
N PRO A 597 45.30 38.12 26.47
CA PRO A 597 45.25 37.78 25.05
C PRO A 597 46.40 36.83 24.64
N SER A 598 46.28 36.20 23.46
CA SER A 598 47.44 35.65 22.75
C SER A 598 47.46 36.15 21.30
N ASN A 599 48.66 36.32 20.78
CA ASN A 599 49.00 37.21 19.66
C ASN A 599 49.28 36.40 18.38
N GLN A 600 48.63 36.72 17.26
CA GLN A 600 49.16 36.50 15.90
C GLN A 600 48.34 37.25 14.82
N GLN A 601 49.03 37.73 13.77
CA GLN A 601 48.52 38.63 12.73
C GLN A 601 47.82 37.89 11.56
N PRO A 602 47.07 38.58 10.68
CA PRO A 602 46.08 37.96 9.80
C PRO A 602 46.63 37.49 8.45
N GLY A 603 46.02 36.42 7.93
CA GLY A 603 46.21 35.91 6.57
C GLY A 603 44.93 35.95 5.75
N GLU A 604 45.06 36.44 4.52
CA GLU A 604 44.10 36.62 3.42
C GLU A 604 42.93 35.63 3.23
N ARG A 605 41.84 36.14 2.62
CA ARG A 605 40.70 35.38 2.06
C ARG A 605 40.72 35.39 0.52
N PRO A 606 40.48 34.24 -0.13
CA PRO A 606 39.75 34.13 -1.39
C PRO A 606 38.43 33.36 -1.17
N ALA A 607 37.25 33.94 -1.43
CA ALA A 607 36.61 34.08 -2.75
C ALA A 607 35.96 32.77 -3.25
N GLU A 608 34.65 32.61 -2.99
CA GLU A 608 33.80 31.57 -3.60
C GLU A 608 33.45 31.93 -5.06
N PRO A 609 33.53 30.99 -6.01
CA PRO A 609 32.97 31.15 -7.35
C PRO A 609 31.58 30.49 -7.47
N SER A 610 30.55 31.29 -7.75
CA SER A 610 29.26 30.78 -8.23
C SER A 610 29.38 30.28 -9.67
N VAL A 611 28.82 29.12 -10.01
CA VAL A 611 28.68 28.66 -11.41
C VAL A 611 27.25 28.21 -11.69
N TYR A 612 26.51 29.04 -12.42
CA TYR A 612 25.37 28.60 -13.23
C TYR A 612 25.92 27.84 -14.45
N ALA A 613 25.36 26.67 -14.76
CA ALA A 613 25.66 25.93 -15.98
C ALA A 613 24.49 26.01 -16.97
N THR A 614 24.75 26.63 -18.12
CA THR A 614 23.78 26.85 -19.20
C THR A 614 23.67 25.59 -20.07
N LEU A 615 22.44 25.20 -20.46
CA LEU A 615 22.22 24.18 -21.48
C LEU A 615 22.58 24.71 -22.87
N ALA A 616 23.41 23.97 -23.60
CA ALA A 616 23.65 24.18 -25.02
C ALA A 616 23.32 22.88 -25.79
N LEU A 617 22.58 23.04 -26.89
CA LEU A 617 22.18 21.98 -27.80
C LEU A 617 23.34 21.62 -28.74
N TYR A 618 23.49 20.34 -29.07
CA TYR A 618 23.74 19.84 -30.43
C TYR A 618 23.24 18.39 -30.55
#